data_AF-A0A354J6B0-F1
#
_entry.id   AF-A0A354J6B0-F1
#
_cell.length_a   1.000
_cell.length_b   1.000
_cell.length_c   1.000
_cell.angle_alpha   90.00
_cell.angle_beta   90.00
_cell.angle_gamma   90.00
#
_symmetry.space_group_name_H-M   'P 1'
#
loop_
_entity.id
_entity.type
_entity.pdbx_description
1 polymer ?
#
loop_
_entity_poly.entity_id
_entity_poly.type
_entity_poly.pdbx_seq_one_letter_code
_entity_poly.pdbx_strand_id
1 'polypeptide(L)' 'MSKFIITTDTTSDLPKEYLEQHHIKLLPLYYN' A
#
# COMPACT_ATOMS: atom_id res chain seq x y z
N MET A 1 20.54 9.45 2.74
CA MET A 1 19.83 8.31 2.12
C MET A 1 18.50 8.81 1.60
N SER A 2 18.15 8.52 0.35
CA SER A 2 16.85 8.92 -0.21
C SER A 2 15.73 8.12 0.47
N LYS A 3 14.57 8.75 0.70
CA LYS A 3 13.38 8.05 1.18
C LYS A 3 12.68 7.41 -0.01
N PHE A 4 12.72 6.08 -0.09
CA PHE A 4 11.95 5.35 -1.08
C PHE A 4 10.47 5.32 -0.67
N ILE A 5 9.59 5.45 -1.64
CA ILE A 5 8.14 5.33 -1.44
C ILE A 5 7.75 3.95 -1.98
N ILE A 6 7.13 3.14 -1.13
CA ILE A 6 6.59 1.83 -1.50
C ILE A 6 5.06 1.97 -1.60
N THR A 7 4.50 1.56 -2.73
CA THR A 7 3.06 1.61 -3.00
C THR A 7 2.58 0.26 -3.48
N THR A 8 1.34 -0.10 -3.15
CA THR A 8 0.65 -1.28 -3.67
C THR A 8 -0.82 -0.97 -3.96
N ASP A 9 -1.57 -1.92 -4.51
CA ASP A 9 -3.00 -1.80 -4.76
C ASP A 9 -3.85 -2.77 -3.91
N THR A 10 -5.17 -2.63 -4.02
CA THR A 10 -6.15 -3.42 -3.26
C THR A 10 -6.14 -4.92 -3.58
N THR A 11 -5.46 -5.37 -4.64
CA THR A 11 -5.38 -6.81 -4.99
C THR A 11 -4.34 -7.56 -4.17
N SER A 12 -3.44 -6.85 -3.49
CA SER A 12 -2.42 -7.48 -2.63
C SER A 12 -2.96 -8.06 -1.33
N ASP A 13 -4.22 -7.75 -0.98
CA ASP A 13 -4.94 -8.27 0.20
C ASP A 13 -4.15 -8.20 1.53
N LEU A 14 -3.35 -7.13 1.69
CA LEU A 14 -2.55 -6.90 2.89
C LEU A 14 -3.44 -6.35 4.03
N PRO A 15 -3.26 -6.84 5.27
CA PRO A 15 -3.94 -6.26 6.43
C PRO A 15 -3.61 -4.77 6.61
N LYS A 16 -4.58 -4.01 7.12
CA LYS A 16 -4.43 -2.57 7.34
C LYS A 16 -3.24 -2.25 8.25
N GLU A 17 -3.05 -3.05 9.30
CA GLU A 17 -1.98 -2.89 10.29
C GLU A 17 -0.60 -3.06 9.63
N TYR A 18 -0.47 -3.98 8.67
CA TYR A 18 0.77 -4.20 7.94
C TYR A 18 1.13 -2.97 7.09
N LEU A 19 0.15 -2.40 6.38
CA LEU A 19 0.35 -1.20 5.57
C LEU A 19 0.81 -0.01 6.43
N GLU A 20 0.22 0.17 7.60
CA GLU A 20 0.55 1.25 8.55
C GLU A 20 1.95 1.06 9.16
N GLN A 21 2.27 -0.15 9.66
CA GLN A 21 3.57 -0.47 10.25
C GLN A 21 4.73 -0.27 9.26
N HIS A 22 4.51 -0.62 7.99
CA HIS A 22 5.54 -0.57 6.96
C HIS A 22 5.50 0.68 6.08
N HIS A 23 4.63 1.65 6.37
CA HIS A 23 4.49 2.89 5.60
C HIS A 23 4.23 2.64 4.10
N ILE A 24 3.43 1.60 3.80
CA ILE A 24 3.07 1.23 2.43
C ILE A 24 1.82 2.02 2.04
N LYS A 25 1.90 2.75 0.93
CA LYS A 25 0.75 3.51 0.42
C LYS A 25 -0.14 2.62 -0.45
N LEU A 26 -1.43 2.56 -0.13
CA LEU A 26 -2.43 1.82 -0.91
C LEU A 26 -3.02 2.70 -2.03
N LEU A 27 -3.04 2.19 -3.25
CA LEU A 27 -3.65 2.77 -4.44
C LEU A 27 -4.86 1.91 -4.83
N PRO A 28 -6.09 2.27 -4.44
CA PRO A 28 -7.25 1.42 -4.67
C PRO A 28 -7.59 1.33 -6.16
N LEU A 29 -7.88 0.11 -6.61
CA LEU A 29 -8.45 -0.14 -7.94
C LEU A 29 -9.97 -0.22 -7.80
N TYR A 30 -10.67 0.51 -8.66
CA TYR A 30 -12.13 0.52 -8.73
C TYR A 30 -12.58 -0.11 -10.05
N TYR A 31 -13.68 -0.86 -10.03
CA TYR A 31 -14.35 -1.31 -11.24
C TYR A 31 -15.33 -0.23 -11.73
N ASN A 32 -15.49 -0.10 -13.05
CA ASN A 32 -16.49 0.77 -13.68
C ASN A 32 -17.89 0.16 -13.63
#